data_AF-A0A255XLF5-F1
#
_entry.id   AF-A0A255XLF5-F1
#
_cell.length_a   1.000
_cell.length_b   1.000
_cell.length_c   1.000
_cell.angle_alpha   90.00
_cell.angle_beta   90.00
_cell.angle_gamma   90.00
#
_symmetry.space_group_name_H-M   'P 1'
#
loop_
_entity.id
_entity.type
_entity.pdbx_description
1 polymer ?
#
loop_
_entity_poly.entity_id
_entity_poly.type
_entity_poly.pdbx_seq_one_letter_code
_entity_poly.pdbx_strand_id
1 'polypeptide(L)'
;MSTPQRYDLYGPIHKALRAWSTDILVKLGRADWQHEDNTRKTLTDLRDHLAVHWLHIAHEDRFIHPVLARLVPGSEAAAVAEHDRHAEALRQLEAAAEALSLARPDAREGLGYALYLQFAQFLAIDFEHMHDEETRHMQILWAHLSDAEIAAIEHQIVASQSPQEAMQVLQWMLPNLTAAQRAEKFAGLRAAAPPPVVAAVTDLLTARLTEFEMKRLWENIAA
;
A
#
# COMPACT_ATOMS: atom_id res chain seq x y z
N MET A 1 -18.26 6.70 27.34
CA MET A 1 -18.67 5.68 26.36
C MET A 1 -17.87 5.97 25.10
N SER A 2 -16.86 5.16 24.76
CA SER A 2 -16.17 5.32 23.49
C SER A 2 -17.17 5.01 22.38
N THR A 3 -17.40 5.96 21.49
CA THR A 3 -18.08 5.69 20.22
C THR A 3 -17.37 4.52 19.54
N PRO A 4 -18.09 3.53 19.00
CA PRO A 4 -17.46 2.52 18.15
C PRO A 4 -16.71 3.24 17.03
N GLN A 5 -15.45 2.85 16.82
CA GLN A 5 -14.69 3.38 15.70
C GLN A 5 -15.39 2.91 14.41
N ARG A 6 -15.82 3.87 13.58
CA ARG A 6 -16.44 3.61 12.28
C ARG A 6 -15.49 2.80 11.38
N TYR A 7 -16.04 2.10 10.38
CA TYR A 7 -15.24 1.30 9.46
C TYR A 7 -14.24 2.15 8.67
N ASP A 8 -12.96 1.77 8.69
CA ASP A 8 -11.86 2.50 8.06
C ASP A 8 -11.40 1.77 6.80
N LEU A 9 -11.73 2.33 5.63
CA LEU A 9 -11.44 1.76 4.32
C LEU A 9 -9.96 1.89 3.94
N TYR A 10 -9.35 3.04 4.26
CA TYR A 10 -8.03 3.43 3.77
C TYR A 10 -6.90 3.06 4.72
N GLY A 11 -7.11 3.17 6.03
CA GLY A 11 -6.05 3.02 7.02
C GLY A 11 -5.24 1.72 6.90
N PRO A 12 -5.86 0.54 6.72
CA PRO A 12 -5.12 -0.71 6.54
C PRO A 12 -4.20 -0.73 5.32
N ILE A 13 -4.71 -0.33 4.14
CA ILE A 13 -3.93 -0.36 2.90
C ILE A 13 -2.83 0.72 2.92
N HIS A 14 -3.12 1.91 3.44
CA HIS A 14 -2.13 2.99 3.51
C HIS A 14 -1.02 2.70 4.51
N LYS A 15 -1.29 1.96 5.60
CA LYS A 15 -0.22 1.46 6.48
C LYS A 15 0.72 0.51 5.74
N ALA A 16 0.18 -0.35 4.87
CA ALA A 16 0.99 -1.24 4.04
C ALA A 16 1.87 -0.44 3.06
N LEU A 17 1.26 0.50 2.33
CA LEU A 17 1.95 1.33 1.34
C LEU A 17 3.02 2.21 1.99
N ARG A 18 2.73 2.92 3.08
CA ARG A 18 3.73 3.74 3.79
C ARG A 18 4.90 2.90 4.31
N ALA A 19 4.63 1.70 4.83
CA ALA A 19 5.69 0.80 5.30
C ALA A 19 6.58 0.33 4.15
N TRP A 20 6.00 -0.09 3.03
CA TRP A 20 6.76 -0.53 1.87
C TRP A 20 7.52 0.63 1.19
N SER A 21 6.86 1.77 0.99
CA SER A 21 7.47 3.00 0.50
C SER A 21 8.70 3.40 1.32
N THR A 22 8.62 3.33 2.64
CA THR A 22 9.75 3.64 3.52
C THR A 22 10.88 2.62 3.39
N ASP A 23 10.56 1.33 3.25
CA ASP A 23 11.57 0.28 3.01
C ASP A 23 12.32 0.50 1.68
N ILE A 24 11.60 0.83 0.60
CA ILE A 24 12.20 1.15 -0.69
C ILE A 24 13.10 2.39 -0.59
N LEU A 25 12.65 3.44 0.11
CA LEU A 25 13.47 4.65 0.30
C LEU A 25 14.82 4.30 0.96
N VAL A 26 14.78 3.49 2.02
CA VAL A 26 16.00 3.05 2.73
C VAL A 26 16.87 2.15 1.84
N LYS A 27 16.27 1.26 1.04
CA LYS A 27 17.00 0.41 0.09
C LYS A 27 17.70 1.23 -0.98
N LEU A 28 17.00 2.18 -1.61
CA LEU A 28 17.58 3.09 -2.61
C LEU A 28 18.75 3.89 -2.01
N GLY A 29 18.61 4.39 -0.78
CA GLY A 29 19.66 5.15 -0.10
C GLY A 29 20.88 4.32 0.33
N ARG A 30 20.77 2.99 0.35
CA ARG A 30 21.85 2.06 0.76
C ARG A 30 22.39 1.21 -0.39
N ALA A 31 21.79 1.31 -1.58
CA ALA A 31 22.14 0.49 -2.72
C ALA A 31 23.59 0.73 -3.15
N ASP A 32 24.26 -0.37 -3.48
CA ASP A 32 25.57 -0.32 -4.12
C ASP A 32 25.34 -0.34 -5.63
N TRP A 33 25.36 0.85 -6.24
CA TRP A 33 25.05 1.02 -7.66
C TRP A 33 26.20 0.57 -8.58
N GLN A 34 27.39 0.33 -8.02
CA GLN A 34 28.50 -0.28 -8.75
C GLN A 34 28.38 -1.81 -8.79
N HIS A 35 27.71 -2.42 -7.81
CA HIS A 35 27.47 -3.85 -7.78
C HIS A 35 26.23 -4.23 -8.61
N GLU A 36 26.43 -5.03 -9.67
CA GLU A 36 25.38 -5.39 -10.62
C GLU A 36 24.18 -6.09 -9.98
N ASP A 37 24.43 -7.10 -9.13
CA ASP A 37 23.33 -7.82 -8.46
C ASP A 37 22.55 -6.94 -7.47
N ASN A 38 23.23 -6.03 -6.78
CA ASN A 38 22.59 -5.12 -5.84
C ASN A 38 21.71 -4.11 -6.58
N THR A 39 22.23 -3.54 -7.67
CA THR A 39 21.47 -2.68 -8.59
C THR A 39 20.23 -3.40 -9.11
N ARG A 40 20.41 -4.61 -9.68
CA ARG A 40 19.30 -5.38 -10.26
C ARG A 40 18.22 -5.68 -9.22
N LYS A 41 18.61 -6.15 -8.03
CA LYS A 41 17.67 -6.46 -6.95
C LYS A 41 16.91 -5.22 -6.48
N THR A 42 17.62 -4.11 -6.26
CA THR A 42 17.00 -2.85 -5.83
C THR A 42 16.01 -2.33 -6.86
N LEU A 43 16.34 -2.42 -8.15
CA LEU A 43 15.43 -2.04 -9.23
C LEU A 43 14.22 -2.99 -9.37
N THR A 44 14.38 -4.30 -9.12
CA THR A 44 13.25 -5.22 -9.05
C THR A 44 12.32 -4.84 -7.89
N ASP A 45 12.86 -4.65 -6.69
CA ASP A 45 12.07 -4.26 -5.51
C ASP A 45 11.31 -2.95 -5.73
N LEU A 46 11.94 -1.97 -6.41
CA LEU A 46 11.29 -0.72 -6.79
C LEU A 46 10.16 -0.96 -7.81
N ARG A 47 10.39 -1.74 -8.87
CA ARG A 47 9.35 -2.01 -9.89
C ARG A 47 8.13 -2.70 -9.29
N ASP A 48 8.33 -3.66 -8.39
CA ASP A 48 7.23 -4.34 -7.70
C ASP A 48 6.43 -3.35 -6.83
N HIS A 49 7.12 -2.42 -6.16
CA HIS A 49 6.49 -1.35 -5.38
C HIS A 49 5.67 -0.39 -6.26
N LEU A 50 6.23 0.08 -7.38
CA LEU A 50 5.54 0.97 -8.31
C LEU A 50 4.31 0.29 -8.93
N ALA A 51 4.38 -1.00 -9.22
CA ALA A 51 3.24 -1.77 -9.74
C ALA A 51 2.07 -1.80 -8.74
N VAL A 52 2.35 -1.90 -7.43
CA VAL A 52 1.30 -1.88 -6.40
C VAL A 52 0.70 -0.49 -6.21
N HIS A 53 1.48 0.58 -6.38
CA HIS A 53 0.94 1.95 -6.42
C HIS A 53 0.00 2.17 -7.61
N TRP A 54 0.36 1.69 -8.80
CA TRP A 54 -0.56 1.71 -9.95
C TRP A 54 -1.86 0.95 -9.69
N LEU A 55 -1.77 -0.22 -9.04
CA LEU A 55 -2.94 -1.01 -8.69
C LEU A 55 -3.84 -0.29 -7.68
N HIS A 56 -3.24 0.39 -6.70
CA HIS A 56 -3.95 1.15 -5.67
C HIS A 56 -4.79 2.28 -6.28
N ILE A 57 -4.17 3.17 -7.07
CA ILE A 57 -4.90 4.29 -7.69
C ILE A 57 -5.98 3.80 -8.66
N ALA A 58 -5.73 2.68 -9.36
CA ALA A 58 -6.71 2.07 -10.25
C ALA A 58 -7.92 1.52 -9.48
N HIS A 59 -7.73 1.01 -8.27
CA HIS A 59 -8.84 0.58 -7.42
C HIS A 59 -9.66 1.77 -6.92
N GLU A 60 -9.04 2.87 -6.52
CA GLU A 60 -9.74 4.09 -6.11
C GLU A 60 -10.57 4.67 -7.25
N ASP A 61 -9.96 4.85 -8.41
CA ASP A 61 -10.63 5.36 -9.61
C ASP A 61 -11.83 4.52 -10.00
N ARG A 62 -11.73 3.20 -9.81
CA ARG A 62 -12.78 2.27 -10.21
C ARG A 62 -13.88 2.11 -9.17
N PHE A 63 -13.54 2.06 -7.88
CA PHE A 63 -14.45 1.61 -6.84
C PHE A 63 -14.84 2.70 -5.83
N ILE A 64 -13.98 3.70 -5.61
CA ILE A 64 -14.17 4.70 -4.55
C ILE A 64 -14.57 6.05 -5.14
N HIS A 65 -13.84 6.56 -6.12
CA HIS A 65 -14.10 7.86 -6.75
C HIS A 65 -15.53 8.00 -7.33
N PRO A 66 -16.10 6.99 -8.02
CA PRO A 66 -17.48 7.07 -8.49
C PRO A 66 -18.49 7.15 -7.34
N VAL A 67 -18.20 6.54 -6.19
CA VAL A 67 -19.04 6.62 -5.00
C VAL A 67 -18.97 8.02 -4.40
N LEU A 68 -17.76 8.58 -4.25
CA LEU A 68 -17.57 9.94 -3.75
C LEU A 68 -18.28 10.97 -4.63
N ALA A 69 -18.10 10.90 -5.96
CA ALA A 69 -18.75 11.78 -6.92
C ALA A 69 -20.28 11.74 -6.83
N ARG A 70 -20.85 10.55 -6.60
CA ARG A 70 -22.30 10.37 -6.40
C ARG A 70 -22.80 10.99 -5.09
N LEU A 71 -22.00 10.89 -4.03
CA LEU A 71 -22.37 11.41 -2.70
C LEU A 71 -22.20 12.94 -2.61
N VAL A 72 -21.11 13.46 -3.17
CA VAL A 72 -20.76 14.88 -3.17
C VAL A 72 -20.28 15.25 -4.59
N PRO A 73 -21.17 15.78 -5.45
CA PRO A 73 -20.80 16.21 -6.79
C PRO A 73 -19.68 17.25 -6.78
N GLY A 74 -18.66 17.07 -7.62
CA GLY A 74 -17.47 17.91 -7.70
C GLY A 74 -16.32 17.48 -6.78
N SER A 75 -16.51 16.46 -5.94
CA SER A 75 -15.41 15.86 -5.14
C SER A 75 -14.38 15.13 -6.01
N GLU A 76 -14.78 14.70 -7.21
CA GLU A 76 -13.96 13.99 -8.17
C GLU A 76 -12.90 14.86 -8.85
N ALA A 77 -13.14 16.16 -9.03
CA ALA A 77 -12.23 17.01 -9.81
C ALA A 77 -10.86 17.18 -9.14
N ALA A 78 -10.85 17.27 -7.80
CA ALA A 78 -9.61 17.32 -7.03
C ALA A 78 -8.88 15.96 -7.06
N ALA A 79 -9.63 14.87 -6.89
CA ALA A 79 -9.08 13.51 -6.86
C ALA A 79 -8.46 13.10 -8.21
N VAL A 80 -9.12 13.42 -9.33
CA VAL A 80 -8.59 13.15 -10.68
C VAL A 80 -7.29 13.91 -10.93
N ALA A 81 -7.26 15.21 -10.61
CA ALA A 81 -6.05 16.02 -10.82
C ALA A 81 -4.87 15.57 -9.95
N GLU A 82 -5.15 15.00 -8.77
CA GLU A 82 -4.14 14.42 -7.90
C GLU A 82 -3.62 13.09 -8.44
N HIS A 83 -4.50 12.20 -8.89
CA HIS A 83 -4.12 10.93 -9.52
C HIS A 83 -3.33 11.13 -10.81
N ASP A 84 -3.64 12.16 -11.60
CA ASP A 84 -2.83 12.50 -12.79
C ASP A 84 -1.39 12.88 -12.42
N ARG A 85 -1.19 13.60 -11.32
CA ARG A 85 0.14 13.97 -10.81
C ARG A 85 0.90 12.76 -10.26
N HIS A 86 0.21 11.88 -9.53
CA HIS A 86 0.75 10.62 -9.05
C HIS A 86 1.18 9.71 -10.20
N ALA A 87 0.29 9.52 -11.18
CA ALA A 87 0.55 8.74 -12.37
C ALA A 87 1.76 9.26 -13.15
N GLU A 88 1.95 10.58 -13.21
CA GLU A 88 3.13 11.18 -13.82
C GLU A 88 4.40 10.91 -13.00
N ALA A 89 4.36 11.06 -11.67
CA ALA A 89 5.50 10.74 -10.81
C ALA A 89 5.91 9.26 -10.92
N LEU A 90 4.94 8.34 -10.97
CA LEU A 90 5.17 6.91 -11.17
C LEU A 90 5.86 6.65 -12.52
N ARG A 91 5.35 7.21 -13.63
CA ARG A 91 6.00 7.09 -14.95
C ARG A 91 7.44 7.60 -14.95
N GLN A 92 7.69 8.72 -14.28
CA GLN A 92 9.04 9.28 -14.19
C GLN A 92 9.98 8.38 -13.38
N LEU A 93 9.48 7.72 -12.32
CA LEU A 93 10.27 6.77 -11.53
C LEU A 93 10.58 5.49 -12.32
N GLU A 94 9.61 4.98 -13.08
CA GLU A 94 9.81 3.84 -13.98
C GLU A 94 10.88 4.15 -15.05
N ALA A 95 10.81 5.34 -15.65
CA ALA A 95 11.80 5.79 -16.63
C ALA A 95 13.19 5.94 -16.02
N ALA A 96 13.30 6.48 -14.79
CA ALA A 96 14.56 6.60 -14.07
C ALA A 96 15.14 5.23 -13.70
N ALA A 97 14.31 4.29 -13.25
CA ALA A 97 14.68 2.91 -12.97
C ALA A 97 15.20 2.19 -14.23
N GLU A 98 14.52 2.38 -15.36
CA GLU A 98 14.95 1.80 -16.63
C GLU A 98 16.26 2.40 -17.13
N ALA A 99 16.41 3.72 -17.07
CA ALA A 99 17.65 4.40 -17.42
C ALA A 99 18.84 3.91 -16.58
N LEU A 100 18.63 3.72 -15.27
CA LEU A 100 19.67 3.17 -14.38
C LEU A 100 20.02 1.71 -14.73
N SER A 101 19.03 0.91 -15.14
CA SER A 101 19.26 -0.49 -15.53
C SER A 101 20.13 -0.63 -16.78
N LEU A 102 20.06 0.34 -17.69
CA LEU A 102 20.83 0.41 -18.93
C LEU A 102 22.13 1.22 -18.79
N ALA A 103 22.38 1.79 -17.61
CA ALA A 103 23.49 2.70 -17.40
C ALA A 103 24.86 2.00 -17.41
N ARG A 104 25.82 2.68 -18.03
CA ARG A 104 27.24 2.33 -17.91
C ARG A 104 27.73 2.47 -16.47
N PRO A 105 28.74 1.69 -16.05
CA PRO A 105 29.22 1.70 -14.67
C PRO A 105 29.57 3.09 -14.09
N ASP A 106 30.12 3.98 -14.93
CA ASP A 106 30.52 5.33 -14.52
C ASP A 106 29.36 6.30 -14.28
N ALA A 107 28.17 6.01 -14.82
CA ALA A 107 26.97 6.83 -14.63
C ALA A 107 26.06 6.33 -13.50
N ARG A 108 26.23 5.09 -13.03
CA ARG A 108 25.29 4.42 -12.12
C ARG A 108 25.13 5.13 -10.78
N GLU A 109 26.23 5.55 -10.15
CA GLU A 109 26.19 6.25 -8.85
C GLU A 109 25.38 7.55 -8.92
N GLY A 110 25.61 8.36 -9.96
CA GLY A 110 24.88 9.62 -10.15
C GLY A 110 23.40 9.40 -10.43
N LEU A 111 23.06 8.44 -11.30
CA LEU A 111 21.68 8.10 -11.62
C LEU A 111 20.95 7.46 -10.43
N GLY A 112 21.63 6.61 -9.66
CA GLY A 112 21.09 6.00 -8.45
C GLY A 112 20.77 7.03 -7.38
N TYR A 113 21.65 8.02 -7.16
CA TYR A 113 21.36 9.13 -6.25
C TYR A 113 20.21 10.01 -6.73
N ALA A 114 20.14 10.29 -8.04
CA ALA A 114 19.02 11.04 -8.62
C ALA A 114 17.68 10.29 -8.42
N LEU A 115 17.66 8.99 -8.68
CA LEU A 115 16.49 8.13 -8.44
C LEU A 115 16.07 8.15 -6.96
N TYR A 116 17.01 8.07 -6.03
CA TYR A 116 16.73 8.19 -4.59
C TYR A 116 16.05 9.52 -4.23
N LEU A 117 16.56 10.65 -4.73
CA LEU A 117 15.96 11.97 -4.47
C LEU A 117 14.57 12.11 -5.09
N GLN A 118 14.41 11.61 -6.32
CA GLN A 118 13.12 11.63 -7.00
C GLN A 118 12.09 10.76 -6.28
N PHE A 119 12.49 9.59 -5.78
CA PHE A 119 11.62 8.73 -4.98
C PHE A 119 11.24 9.37 -3.65
N ALA A 120 12.17 10.04 -2.97
CA ALA A 120 11.88 10.78 -1.74
C ALA A 120 10.85 11.91 -1.98
N GLN A 121 10.93 12.60 -3.12
CA GLN A 121 9.93 13.60 -3.50
C GLN A 121 8.57 12.97 -3.80
N PHE A 122 8.53 11.84 -4.50
CA PHE A 122 7.29 11.09 -4.72
C PHE A 122 6.63 10.71 -3.40
N LEU A 123 7.40 10.21 -2.42
CA LEU A 123 6.84 9.85 -1.11
C LEU A 123 6.20 11.03 -0.37
N ALA A 124 6.75 12.23 -0.50
CA ALA A 124 6.13 13.41 0.11
C ALA A 124 4.73 13.67 -0.48
N ILE A 125 4.61 13.60 -1.81
CA ILE A 125 3.34 13.78 -2.53
C ILE A 125 2.37 12.63 -2.23
N ASP A 126 2.87 11.40 -2.17
CA ASP A 126 2.10 10.19 -1.87
C ASP A 126 1.51 10.23 -0.45
N PHE A 127 2.29 10.71 0.52
CA PHE A 127 1.82 10.82 1.90
C PHE A 127 0.80 11.95 2.09
N GLU A 128 0.94 13.06 1.36
CA GLU A 128 -0.07 14.13 1.32
C GLU A 128 -1.38 13.63 0.73
N HIS A 129 -1.32 12.87 -0.37
CA HIS A 129 -2.49 12.26 -1.00
C HIS A 129 -3.23 11.31 -0.07
N MET A 130 -2.54 10.28 0.44
CA MET A 130 -3.15 9.33 1.38
C MET A 130 -3.68 10.03 2.66
N HIS A 131 -3.13 11.18 3.05
CA HIS A 131 -3.66 11.98 4.15
C HIS A 131 -5.01 12.61 3.81
N ASP A 132 -5.17 13.17 2.62
CA ASP A 132 -6.45 13.74 2.17
C ASP A 132 -7.52 12.65 2.05
N GLU A 133 -7.17 11.46 1.56
CA GLU A 133 -8.11 10.33 1.52
C GLU A 133 -8.57 9.89 2.92
N GLU A 134 -7.63 9.71 3.85
CA GLU A 134 -7.93 9.30 5.21
C GLU A 134 -8.70 10.36 6.02
N THR A 135 -8.60 11.64 5.66
CA THR A 135 -9.21 12.74 6.44
C THR A 135 -10.44 13.35 5.78
N ARG A 136 -10.44 13.52 4.46
CA ARG A 136 -11.53 14.14 3.69
C ARG A 136 -12.42 13.08 3.05
N HIS A 137 -11.86 12.14 2.29
CA HIS A 137 -12.68 11.10 1.63
C HIS A 137 -13.38 10.21 2.67
N MET A 138 -12.67 9.77 3.72
CA MET A 138 -13.31 9.01 4.81
C MET A 138 -14.44 9.77 5.50
N GLN A 139 -14.31 11.09 5.67
CA GLN A 139 -15.39 11.87 6.28
C GLN A 139 -16.64 11.93 5.40
N ILE A 140 -16.47 12.04 4.07
CA ILE A 140 -17.59 11.93 3.13
C ILE A 140 -18.23 10.54 3.25
N LEU A 141 -17.44 9.47 3.22
CA LEU A 141 -17.97 8.11 3.33
C LEU A 141 -18.73 7.90 4.65
N TRP A 142 -18.17 8.32 5.78
CA TRP A 142 -18.82 8.18 7.09
C TRP A 142 -20.08 9.02 7.25
N ALA A 143 -20.14 10.20 6.63
CA ALA A 143 -21.30 11.08 6.70
C ALA A 143 -22.50 10.53 5.91
N HIS A 144 -22.26 9.71 4.89
CA HIS A 144 -23.28 9.30 3.93
C HIS A 144 -23.57 7.80 3.88
N LEU A 145 -22.64 6.95 4.31
CA LEU A 145 -22.75 5.49 4.24
C LEU A 145 -22.70 4.88 5.63
N SER A 146 -23.35 3.72 5.79
CA SER A 146 -23.17 2.82 6.91
C SER A 146 -21.86 2.04 6.81
N ASP A 147 -21.39 1.47 7.93
CA ASP A 147 -20.17 0.64 7.94
C ASP A 147 -20.28 -0.59 7.02
N ALA A 148 -21.49 -1.17 6.89
CA ALA A 148 -21.73 -2.29 5.99
C ALA A 148 -21.61 -1.89 4.51
N GLU A 149 -22.05 -0.67 4.15
CA GLU A 149 -21.90 -0.15 2.79
C GLU A 149 -20.44 0.16 2.46
N ILE A 150 -19.66 0.69 3.42
CA ILE A 150 -18.22 0.94 3.23
C ILE A 150 -17.48 -0.40 3.11
N ALA A 151 -17.76 -1.37 3.97
CA ALA A 151 -17.16 -2.71 3.89
C ALA A 151 -17.50 -3.42 2.57
N ALA A 152 -18.69 -3.19 2.00
CA ALA A 152 -19.06 -3.73 0.69
C ALA A 152 -18.24 -3.13 -0.47
N ILE A 153 -17.73 -1.90 -0.35
CA ILE A 153 -16.78 -1.32 -1.31
C ILE A 153 -15.43 -2.05 -1.18
N GLU A 154 -14.91 -2.22 0.04
CA GLU A 154 -13.67 -2.96 0.26
C GLU A 154 -13.77 -4.39 -0.29
N HIS A 155 -14.88 -5.08 -0.04
CA HIS A 155 -15.11 -6.43 -0.54
C HIS A 155 -15.06 -6.50 -2.08
N GLN A 156 -15.55 -5.48 -2.78
CA GLN A 156 -15.46 -5.42 -4.25
C GLN A 156 -14.01 -5.25 -4.71
N ILE A 157 -13.23 -4.42 -4.02
CA ILE A 157 -11.79 -4.22 -4.29
C ILE A 157 -11.02 -5.53 -4.05
N VAL A 158 -11.24 -6.19 -2.91
CA VAL A 158 -10.59 -7.46 -2.58
C VAL A 158 -10.98 -8.55 -3.57
N ALA A 159 -12.25 -8.62 -3.98
CA ALA A 159 -12.72 -9.60 -4.95
C ALA A 159 -12.18 -9.37 -6.38
N SER A 160 -11.73 -8.16 -6.72
CA SER A 160 -11.11 -7.89 -8.02
C SER A 160 -9.63 -8.27 -8.12
N GLN A 161 -8.98 -8.57 -6.98
CA GLN A 161 -7.55 -8.88 -6.94
C GLN A 161 -7.28 -10.35 -7.27
N SER A 162 -6.19 -10.59 -8.00
CA SER A 162 -5.58 -11.91 -8.09
C SER A 162 -4.97 -12.33 -6.74
N PRO A 163 -4.79 -13.65 -6.50
CA PRO A 163 -4.11 -14.12 -5.29
C PRO A 163 -2.69 -13.55 -5.12
N GLN A 164 -2.00 -13.29 -6.24
CA GLN A 164 -0.65 -12.73 -6.25
C GLN A 164 -0.65 -11.27 -5.78
N GLU A 165 -1.54 -10.44 -6.31
CA GLU A 165 -1.69 -9.04 -5.90
C GLU A 165 -2.08 -8.93 -4.42
N ALA A 166 -3.06 -9.75 -3.99
CA ALA A 166 -3.48 -9.78 -2.60
C ALA A 166 -2.32 -10.15 -1.66
N MET A 167 -1.49 -11.14 -2.02
CA MET A 167 -0.34 -11.53 -1.21
C MET A 167 0.73 -10.43 -1.14
N GLN A 168 0.97 -9.71 -2.25
CA GLN A 168 1.92 -8.60 -2.28
C GLN A 168 1.56 -7.50 -1.29
N VAL A 169 0.27 -7.20 -1.15
CA VAL A 169 -0.21 -6.24 -0.16
C VAL A 169 -0.18 -6.81 1.26
N LEU A 170 -0.65 -8.06 1.45
CA LEU A 170 -0.78 -8.67 2.79
C LEU A 170 0.55 -8.77 3.54
N GLN A 171 1.67 -9.05 2.84
CA GLN A 171 3.00 -9.10 3.45
C GLN A 171 3.48 -7.77 4.06
N TRP A 172 2.96 -6.65 3.55
CA TRP A 172 3.22 -5.32 4.10
C TRP A 172 2.12 -4.87 5.05
N MET A 173 0.88 -5.22 4.77
CA MET A 173 -0.26 -4.83 5.59
C MET A 173 -0.20 -5.49 6.98
N LEU A 174 -0.29 -6.81 7.04
CA LEU A 174 -0.50 -7.52 8.30
C LEU A 174 0.60 -7.21 9.33
N PRO A 175 1.89 -7.10 8.96
CA PRO A 175 2.93 -6.75 9.92
C PRO A 175 2.83 -5.33 10.49
N ASN A 176 2.22 -4.40 9.77
CA ASN A 176 2.22 -2.97 10.08
C ASN A 176 0.86 -2.45 10.60
N LEU A 177 -0.12 -3.33 10.82
CA LEU A 177 -1.40 -3.01 11.46
C LEU A 177 -1.27 -2.89 13.00
N THR A 178 -2.21 -2.23 13.67
CA THR A 178 -2.28 -2.34 15.14
C THR A 178 -2.63 -3.77 15.56
N ALA A 179 -2.40 -4.15 16.82
CA ALA A 179 -2.72 -5.49 17.29
C ALA A 179 -4.21 -5.87 17.10
N ALA A 180 -5.13 -4.91 17.24
CA ALA A 180 -6.56 -5.13 17.02
C ALA A 180 -6.88 -5.30 15.53
N GLN A 181 -6.45 -4.35 14.68
CA GLN A 181 -6.67 -4.39 13.23
C GLN A 181 -6.10 -5.67 12.60
N ARG A 182 -4.91 -6.08 13.06
CA ARG A 182 -4.24 -7.30 12.60
C ARG A 182 -5.02 -8.55 12.94
N ALA A 183 -5.53 -8.65 14.16
CA ALA A 183 -6.34 -9.77 14.60
C ALA A 183 -7.63 -9.88 13.78
N GLU A 184 -8.30 -8.75 13.56
CA GLU A 184 -9.52 -8.67 12.74
C GLU A 184 -9.26 -9.11 11.29
N LYS A 185 -8.28 -8.49 10.60
CA LYS A 185 -7.95 -8.84 9.21
C LYS A 185 -7.47 -10.28 9.07
N PHE A 186 -6.66 -10.78 10.00
CA PHE A 186 -6.19 -12.16 9.95
C PHE A 186 -7.29 -13.17 10.27
N ALA A 187 -8.22 -12.86 11.19
CA ALA A 187 -9.39 -13.69 11.45
C ALA A 187 -10.31 -13.78 10.22
N GLY A 188 -10.57 -12.65 9.54
CA GLY A 188 -11.31 -12.62 8.28
C GLY A 188 -10.64 -13.47 7.19
N LEU A 189 -9.32 -13.36 7.04
CA LEU A 189 -8.55 -14.20 6.13
C LEU A 189 -8.72 -15.69 6.46
N ARG A 190 -8.62 -16.07 7.74
CA ARG A 190 -8.78 -17.47 8.17
C ARG A 190 -10.16 -18.03 7.87
N ALA A 191 -11.20 -17.20 7.92
CA ALA A 191 -12.57 -17.61 7.63
C ALA A 191 -12.82 -17.79 6.11
N ALA A 192 -12.15 -17.00 5.27
CA ALA A 192 -12.41 -16.96 3.83
C ALA A 192 -11.42 -17.76 2.98
N ALA A 193 -10.16 -17.90 3.41
CA ALA A 193 -9.08 -18.45 2.58
C ALA A 193 -8.86 -19.96 2.79
N PRO A 194 -8.38 -20.69 1.76
CA PRO A 194 -8.01 -22.10 1.88
C PRO A 194 -6.89 -22.34 2.91
N PRO A 195 -6.83 -23.51 3.58
CA PRO A 195 -5.82 -23.81 4.59
C PRO A 195 -4.36 -23.57 4.16
N PRO A 196 -3.94 -23.88 2.91
CA PRO A 196 -2.57 -23.56 2.46
C PRO A 196 -2.25 -22.07 2.42
N VAL A 197 -3.23 -21.21 2.11
CA VAL A 197 -3.05 -19.75 2.11
C VAL A 197 -2.91 -19.25 3.54
N VAL A 198 -3.74 -19.75 4.45
CA VAL A 198 -3.65 -19.41 5.88
C VAL A 198 -2.30 -19.82 6.47
N ALA A 199 -1.79 -20.99 6.11
CA ALA A 199 -0.47 -21.46 6.53
C ALA A 199 0.64 -20.53 6.03
N ALA A 200 0.63 -20.19 4.73
CA ALA A 200 1.63 -19.29 4.14
C ALA A 200 1.63 -17.89 4.81
N VAL A 201 0.45 -17.34 5.11
CA VAL A 201 0.36 -16.06 5.83
C VAL A 201 0.80 -16.18 7.29
N THR A 202 0.57 -17.33 7.93
CA THR A 202 1.07 -17.59 9.29
C THR A 202 2.59 -17.64 9.33
N ASP A 203 3.22 -18.30 8.35
CA ASP A 203 4.68 -18.36 8.22
C ASP A 203 5.28 -16.97 7.98
N LEU A 204 4.65 -16.19 7.09
CA LEU A 204 4.99 -14.79 6.85
C LEU A 204 4.95 -13.97 8.15
N LEU A 205 3.88 -14.05 8.92
CA LEU A 205 3.76 -13.31 10.18
C LEU A 205 4.80 -13.77 11.20
N THR A 206 5.06 -15.08 11.29
CA THR A 206 6.10 -15.63 12.16
C THR A 206 7.49 -15.07 11.82
N ALA A 207 7.79 -14.85 10.53
CA ALA A 207 9.05 -14.29 10.08
C ALA A 207 9.17 -12.76 10.28
N ARG A 208 8.04 -12.05 10.42
CA ARG A 208 7.99 -10.58 10.40
C ARG A 208 7.68 -9.95 11.76
N LEU A 209 7.08 -10.71 12.67
CA LEU A 209 6.63 -10.23 13.97
C LEU A 209 7.56 -10.67 15.08
N THR A 210 7.62 -9.83 16.12
CA THR A 210 8.21 -10.23 17.39
C THR A 210 7.37 -11.32 18.06
N GLU A 211 7.99 -12.08 18.97
CA GLU A 211 7.27 -13.08 19.78
C GLU A 211 6.09 -12.48 20.54
N PHE A 212 6.25 -11.24 21.04
CA PHE A 212 5.18 -10.51 21.73
C PHE A 212 4.01 -10.21 20.79
N GLU A 213 4.27 -9.70 19.59
CA GLU A 213 3.23 -9.39 18.61
C GLU A 213 2.49 -10.65 18.13
N MET A 214 3.22 -11.77 17.91
CA MET A 214 2.58 -13.05 17.59
C MET A 214 1.71 -13.56 18.72
N LYS A 215 2.16 -13.47 19.97
CA LYS A 215 1.34 -13.82 21.13
C LYS A 215 0.06 -12.98 21.19
N ARG A 216 0.19 -11.66 21.03
CA ARG A 216 -0.96 -10.74 21.03
C ARG A 216 -1.94 -11.01 19.90
N LEU A 217 -1.46 -11.40 18.72
CA LEU A 217 -2.31 -11.79 17.59
C LEU A 217 -3.25 -12.94 17.98
N TRP A 218 -2.70 -14.02 18.54
CA TRP A 218 -3.51 -15.20 18.91
C TRP A 218 -4.43 -14.94 20.10
N GLU A 219 -3.99 -14.17 21.09
CA GLU A 219 -4.85 -13.76 22.21
C GLU A 219 -6.07 -12.96 21.73
N ASN A 220 -5.87 -12.02 20.80
CA ASN A 220 -6.95 -11.19 20.27
C ASN A 220 -7.93 -11.95 19.38
N ILE A 221 -7.51 -13.02 18.71
CA ILE A 221 -8.39 -13.85 17.87
C ILE A 221 -9.25 -14.79 18.71
N ALA A 222 -8.79 -15.16 19.90
CA ALA A 222 -9.51 -16.05 20.81
C ALA A 222 -10.52 -15.31 21.72
N ALA A 223 -10.45 -13.98 21.77
CA ALA A 223 -11.31 -13.09 22.56
C ALA A 223 -12.61 -12.76 21.81
#